data_AF-A0A838VQG1-F1
#
_entry.id   AF-A0A838VQG1-F1
#
_cell.length_a   1.000
_cell.length_b   1.000
_cell.length_c   1.000
_cell.angle_alpha   90.00
_cell.angle_beta   90.00
_cell.angle_gamma   90.00
#
_symmetry.space_group_name_H-M   'P 1'
#
loop_
_entity.id
_entity.type
_entity.pdbx_description
1 polymer ?
#
loop_
_entity_poly.entity_id
_entity_poly.type
_entity_poly.pdbx_seq_one_letter_code
_entity_poly.pdbx_strand_id
1 'polypeptide(L)'
;MSYSEFNLAKTKQSFGLTTLEKHDIFAATAELSASNLLTETLDYNLAIALASNSEKARSEFIIAPILVDLRRQLKEQISLFSGVDFTVDDSKGLNGTCDFIITKSPEMLIVTA
;
A
#
# COMPACT_ATOMS: atom_id res chain seq x y z
N MET A 1 5.94 -17.98 4.99
CA MET A 1 6.96 -17.01 4.53
C MET A 1 6.43 -15.67 4.95
N SER A 2 7.15 -14.96 5.80
CA SER A 2 6.72 -13.61 6.21
C SER A 2 6.53 -12.71 5.00
N TYR A 3 5.85 -11.59 5.15
CA TYR A 3 5.62 -10.65 4.05
C TYR A 3 6.92 -10.15 3.41
N SER A 4 7.98 -9.97 4.21
CA SER A 4 9.32 -9.60 3.73
C SER A 4 10.02 -10.69 2.90
N GLU A 5 9.58 -11.94 2.99
CA GLU A 5 10.12 -13.09 2.25
C GLU A 5 9.22 -13.49 1.07
N PHE A 6 8.33 -12.59 0.62
CA PHE A 6 7.36 -12.89 -0.42
C PHE A 6 8.01 -13.48 -1.67
N ASN A 7 7.45 -14.59 -2.15
CA ASN A 7 7.81 -15.21 -3.41
C ASN A 7 6.56 -15.75 -4.11
N LEU A 8 6.25 -15.21 -5.29
CA LEU A 8 5.01 -15.53 -6.00
C LEU A 8 4.85 -17.04 -6.29
N ALA A 9 5.93 -17.73 -6.70
CA ALA A 9 5.85 -19.16 -7.03
C ALA A 9 5.50 -20.02 -5.80
N LYS A 10 6.19 -19.76 -4.67
CA LYS A 10 5.88 -20.42 -3.40
C LYS A 10 4.49 -20.05 -2.90
N THR A 11 4.08 -18.78 -3.01
CA THR A 11 2.74 -18.32 -2.61
C THR A 11 1.64 -19.03 -3.41
N LYS A 12 1.80 -19.20 -4.73
CA LYS A 12 0.86 -19.96 -5.55
C LYS A 12 0.74 -21.41 -5.10
N GLN A 13 1.86 -22.06 -4.84
CA GLN A 13 1.89 -23.45 -4.39
C GLN A 13 1.26 -23.62 -3.01
N SER A 14 1.64 -22.79 -2.04
CA SER A 14 1.20 -22.89 -0.64
C SER A 14 -0.28 -22.57 -0.43
N PHE A 15 -0.83 -21.66 -1.24
CA PHE A 15 -2.22 -21.18 -1.09
C PHE A 15 -3.14 -21.58 -2.25
N GLY A 16 -2.68 -22.41 -3.19
CA GLY A 16 -3.48 -22.88 -4.31
C GLY A 16 -3.95 -21.76 -5.25
N LEU A 17 -3.13 -20.72 -5.45
CA LEU A 17 -3.53 -19.53 -6.21
C LEU A 17 -3.26 -19.67 -7.72
N THR A 18 -4.19 -19.16 -8.51
CA THR A 18 -4.05 -19.00 -9.97
C THR A 18 -3.73 -17.55 -10.34
N THR A 19 -2.83 -17.35 -11.30
CA THR A 19 -2.50 -16.01 -11.82
C THR A 19 -3.35 -15.72 -13.05
N LEU A 20 -3.95 -14.53 -13.10
CA LEU A 20 -4.58 -13.98 -14.31
C LEU A 20 -3.62 -12.94 -14.89
N GLU A 21 -3.03 -13.22 -16.05
CA GLU A 21 -1.94 -12.39 -16.61
C GLU A 21 -2.42 -11.26 -17.55
N LYS A 22 -3.69 -11.29 -17.98
CA LYS A 22 -4.21 -10.32 -18.96
C LYS A 22 -5.62 -9.89 -18.61
N HIS A 23 -5.73 -8.84 -17.79
CA HIS A 23 -6.95 -8.04 -17.71
C HIS A 23 -6.57 -6.62 -17.27
N ASP A 24 -6.98 -5.62 -18.04
CA ASP A 24 -7.14 -4.28 -17.49
C ASP A 24 -8.38 -4.30 -16.60
N ILE A 25 -8.21 -4.77 -15.36
CA ILE A 25 -9.30 -4.97 -14.38
C ILE A 25 -9.97 -3.65 -13.97
N PHE A 26 -9.40 -2.52 -14.39
CA PHE A 26 -9.90 -1.17 -14.11
C PHE A 26 -10.37 -0.44 -15.38
N ALA A 27 -10.41 -1.10 -16.54
CA ALA A 27 -10.83 -0.49 -17.82
C ALA A 27 -12.22 0.17 -17.79
N ALA A 28 -13.12 -0.35 -16.94
CA ALA A 28 -14.47 0.18 -16.76
C ALA A 28 -14.59 1.22 -15.64
N THR A 29 -13.51 1.48 -14.90
CA THR A 29 -13.52 2.44 -13.80
C THR A 29 -13.08 3.81 -14.30
N ALA A 30 -13.76 4.86 -13.84
CA ALA A 30 -13.37 6.22 -14.17
C ALA A 30 -12.02 6.54 -13.52
N GLU A 31 -11.16 7.25 -14.26
CA GLU A 31 -9.91 7.77 -13.71
C GLU A 31 -10.20 8.76 -12.57
N LEU A 32 -9.40 8.68 -11.52
CA LEU A 32 -9.41 9.65 -10.42
C LEU A 32 -8.20 10.56 -10.55
N SER A 33 -8.42 11.83 -10.86
CA SER A 33 -7.35 12.81 -10.92
C SER A 33 -6.74 13.06 -9.54
N ALA A 34 -5.43 13.26 -9.50
CA ALA A 34 -4.75 13.75 -8.30
C ALA A 34 -5.31 15.11 -7.88
N SER A 35 -5.36 15.36 -6.57
CA SER A 35 -5.71 16.69 -6.10
C SER A 35 -4.56 17.69 -6.34
N ASN A 36 -4.90 18.99 -6.34
CA ASN A 36 -3.88 20.05 -6.44
C ASN A 36 -2.82 19.96 -5.34
N LEU A 37 -3.22 19.63 -4.10
CA LEU A 37 -2.26 19.48 -2.99
C LEU A 37 -1.28 18.32 -3.25
N LEU A 38 -1.77 17.19 -3.77
CA LEU A 38 -0.90 16.06 -4.09
C LEU A 38 0.06 16.43 -5.22
N THR A 39 -0.44 17.06 -6.28
CA THR A 39 0.39 17.54 -7.39
C THR A 39 1.50 18.46 -6.91
N GLU A 40 1.17 19.51 -6.16
CA GLU A 40 2.16 20.45 -5.60
C GLU A 40 3.16 19.76 -4.66
N THR A 41 2.66 18.84 -3.81
CA THR A 41 3.52 18.07 -2.91
C THR A 41 4.52 17.21 -3.68
N LEU A 42 4.06 16.49 -4.71
CA LEU A 42 4.92 15.61 -5.50
C LEU A 42 5.90 16.39 -6.38
N ASP A 43 5.49 17.54 -6.92
CA ASP A 43 6.37 18.41 -7.71
C ASP A 43 7.62 18.83 -6.92
N TYR A 44 7.47 19.10 -5.61
CA TYR A 44 8.60 19.40 -4.73
C TYR A 44 9.33 18.14 -4.24
N ASN A 45 8.58 17.15 -3.73
CA ASN A 45 9.14 16.00 -3.04
C ASN A 45 9.86 15.00 -3.96
N LEU A 46 9.46 14.92 -5.23
CA LEU A 46 9.98 13.90 -6.15
C LEU A 46 11.50 13.99 -6.31
N ALA A 47 12.06 15.20 -6.42
CA ALA A 47 13.50 15.39 -6.54
C ALA A 47 14.25 14.87 -5.29
N ILE A 48 13.69 15.09 -4.09
CA ILE A 48 14.27 14.62 -2.82
C ILE A 48 14.23 13.09 -2.75
N ALA A 49 13.08 12.50 -3.10
CA ALA A 49 12.88 11.05 -3.09
C ALA A 49 13.88 10.34 -4.02
N LEU A 50 14.06 10.88 -5.23
CA LEU A 50 14.96 10.33 -6.23
C LEU A 50 16.43 10.54 -5.87
N ALA A 51 16.80 11.70 -5.31
CA ALA A 51 18.18 11.99 -4.91
C ALA A 51 18.67 11.09 -3.76
N SER A 52 17.82 10.82 -2.75
CA SER A 52 18.17 9.90 -1.66
C SER A 52 18.20 8.44 -2.12
N ASN A 53 17.33 8.07 -3.07
CA ASN A 53 17.19 6.72 -3.62
C ASN A 53 17.00 5.58 -2.60
N SER A 54 16.56 5.91 -1.38
CA SER A 54 16.25 4.92 -0.35
C SER A 54 14.78 4.49 -0.43
N GLU A 55 14.48 3.27 0.03
CA GLU A 55 13.10 2.79 0.18
C GLU A 55 12.29 3.73 1.08
N LYS A 56 12.90 4.18 2.18
CA LYS A 56 12.29 5.14 3.11
C LYS A 56 11.95 6.47 2.43
N ALA A 57 12.86 7.04 1.64
CA ALA A 57 12.59 8.30 0.94
C ALA A 57 11.42 8.16 -0.05
N ARG A 58 11.34 7.05 -0.81
CA ARG A 58 10.19 6.81 -1.70
C ARG A 58 8.89 6.62 -0.92
N SER A 59 8.97 5.90 0.20
CA SER A 59 7.84 5.66 1.10
C SER A 59 7.26 6.97 1.65
N GLU A 60 8.12 7.84 2.20
CA GLU A 60 7.70 9.08 2.88
C GLU A 60 7.38 10.22 1.91
N PHE A 61 8.12 10.36 0.80
CA PHE A 61 8.01 11.52 -0.08
C PHE A 61 7.14 11.28 -1.32
N ILE A 62 6.78 10.03 -1.65
CA ILE A 62 5.91 9.70 -2.79
C ILE A 62 4.68 8.91 -2.33
N ILE A 63 4.87 7.75 -1.72
CA ILE A 63 3.78 6.81 -1.44
C ILE A 63 2.84 7.35 -0.35
N ALA A 64 3.38 7.81 0.78
CA ALA A 64 2.56 8.35 1.87
C ALA A 64 1.70 9.57 1.43
N PRO A 65 2.23 10.56 0.68
CA PRO A 65 1.40 11.64 0.12
C PRO A 65 0.24 11.14 -0.75
N ILE A 66 0.48 10.14 -1.62
CA ILE A 66 -0.57 9.54 -2.48
C ILE A 66 -1.67 8.91 -1.61
N LEU A 67 -1.29 8.15 -0.58
CA LEU A 67 -2.26 7.49 0.29
C LEU A 67 -3.08 8.48 1.12
N VAL A 68 -2.44 9.54 1.63
CA VAL A 68 -3.13 10.62 2.36
C VAL A 68 -4.11 11.34 1.43
N ASP A 69 -3.72 11.60 0.19
CA ASP A 69 -4.62 12.22 -0.80
C ASP A 69 -5.81 11.32 -1.11
N LEU A 70 -5.58 10.02 -1.35
CA LEU A 70 -6.65 9.03 -1.56
C LEU A 70 -7.65 9.03 -0.40
N ARG A 71 -7.16 9.04 0.85
CA ARG A 71 -8.02 9.10 2.04
C ARG A 71 -8.88 10.36 2.06
N ARG A 72 -8.30 11.51 1.73
CA ARG A 72 -9.02 12.79 1.67
C ARG A 72 -10.06 12.81 0.55
N GLN A 73 -9.71 12.34 -0.65
CA GLN A 73 -10.63 12.25 -1.78
C GLN A 73 -11.80 11.29 -1.51
N LEU A 74 -11.57 10.24 -0.72
CA LEU A 74 -12.60 9.32 -0.23
C LEU A 74 -13.34 9.82 1.01
N LYS A 75 -13.15 11.08 1.43
CA LYS A 75 -13.84 11.70 2.58
C LYS A 75 -13.69 10.88 3.86
N GLU A 76 -12.45 10.47 4.15
CA GLU A 76 -12.09 9.76 5.38
C GLU A 76 -12.78 8.40 5.57
N GLN A 77 -13.37 7.83 4.52
CA GLN A 77 -14.00 6.50 4.54
C GLN A 77 -13.00 5.33 4.54
N ILE A 78 -11.70 5.65 4.52
CA ILE A 78 -10.62 4.70 4.68
C ILE A 78 -9.65 5.18 5.76
N SER A 79 -9.00 4.23 6.41
CA SER A 79 -7.92 4.45 7.37
C SER A 79 -6.62 3.85 6.83
N LEU A 80 -5.51 4.39 7.31
CA LEU A 80 -4.17 4.04 6.87
C LEU A 80 -3.32 3.66 8.08
N PHE A 81 -2.58 2.56 7.96
CA PHE A 81 -1.48 2.23 8.86
C PHE A 81 -0.18 2.24 8.05
N SER A 82 0.93 2.59 8.70
CA SER A 82 2.27 2.55 8.09
C SER A 82 3.27 1.89 9.02
N GLY A 83 4.11 1.00 8.46
CA GLY A 83 5.17 0.32 9.20
C GLY A 83 4.67 -0.51 10.37
N VAL A 84 3.52 -1.19 10.22
CA VAL A 84 2.84 -1.91 11.31
C VAL A 84 3.02 -3.43 11.17
N ASP A 85 3.20 -4.13 12.29
CA ASP A 85 3.15 -5.60 12.31
C ASP A 85 1.72 -6.09 12.09
N PHE A 86 1.55 -7.06 11.19
CA PHE A 86 0.24 -7.59 10.86
C PHE A 86 0.26 -9.12 10.72
N THR A 87 0.10 -9.80 11.85
CA THR A 87 0.07 -11.26 11.91
C THR A 87 -1.35 -11.80 11.74
N VAL A 88 -1.60 -12.49 10.63
CA VAL A 88 -2.89 -13.12 10.29
C VAL A 88 -2.91 -14.59 10.68
N ASP A 89 -1.89 -15.35 10.29
CA ASP A 89 -1.75 -16.78 10.60
C ASP A 89 -0.27 -17.14 10.60
N ASP A 90 0.31 -17.12 11.80
CA ASP A 90 1.73 -17.41 12.00
C ASP A 90 2.12 -18.83 11.54
N SER A 91 1.21 -19.79 11.68
CA SER A 91 1.46 -21.20 11.29
C SER A 91 1.65 -21.36 9.78
N LYS A 92 1.07 -20.45 8.99
CA LYS A 92 1.25 -20.38 7.53
C LYS A 92 2.28 -19.33 7.11
N GLY A 93 2.89 -18.65 8.09
CA GLY A 93 3.79 -17.53 7.91
C GLY A 93 3.12 -16.29 7.32
N LEU A 94 1.80 -16.11 7.47
CA LEU A 94 1.12 -14.87 7.09
C LEU A 94 1.32 -13.83 8.20
N ASN A 95 2.55 -13.30 8.28
CA ASN A 95 3.00 -12.42 9.35
C ASN A 95 4.07 -11.43 8.87
N GLY A 96 4.37 -10.46 9.74
CA GLY A 96 5.44 -9.48 9.57
C GLY A 96 4.93 -8.06 9.35
N THR A 97 5.89 -7.16 9.16
CA THR A 97 5.63 -5.73 8.97
C THR A 97 5.13 -5.43 7.56
N CYS A 98 4.04 -4.66 7.48
CA CYS A 98 3.57 -4.05 6.24
C CYS A 98 4.01 -2.59 6.17
N ASP A 99 4.52 -2.16 5.01
CA ASP A 99 4.87 -0.75 4.78
C ASP A 99 3.63 0.16 4.90
N PHE A 100 2.53 -0.28 4.30
CA PHE A 100 1.23 0.39 4.38
C PHE A 100 0.08 -0.62 4.39
N ILE A 101 -0.99 -0.30 5.12
CA ILE A 101 -2.28 -1.00 5.08
C ILE A 101 -3.37 0.04 4.86
N ILE A 102 -4.26 -0.21 3.90
CA ILE A 102 -5.50 0.55 3.70
C ILE A 102 -6.65 -0.29 4.22
N THR A 103 -7.52 0.29 5.04
CA THR A 103 -8.70 -0.40 5.57
C THR A 103 -9.95 0.47 5.49
N LYS A 104 -11.12 -0.16 5.44
CA LYS A 104 -12.42 0.51 5.65
C LYS A 104 -12.81 0.61 7.12
N SER A 105 -12.01 0.04 8.03
CA SER A 105 -12.24 0.16 9.46
C SER A 105 -12.09 1.62 9.90
N PRO A 106 -12.99 2.13 10.78
CA PRO A 106 -12.80 3.44 11.39
C PRO A 106 -11.68 3.46 12.45
N GLU A 107 -11.19 2.29 12.88
CA GLU A 107 -10.07 2.18 13.83
C GLU A 107 -8.74 2.59 13.18
N MET A 108 -7.93 3.36 13.91
CA MET A 108 -6.65 3.92 13.47
C MET A 108 -5.50 3.66 14.46
N LEU A 109 -5.79 3.16 15.66
CA LEU A 109 -4.79 2.93 16.71
C LEU A 109 -4.25 1.50 16.70
N ILE A 110 -5.10 0.53 16.36
CA ILE A 110 -4.77 -0.89 16.42
C ILE A 110 -5.21 -1.58 15.14
N VAL A 111 -4.29 -2.27 14.48
CA VAL A 111 -4.60 -3.19 13.38
C VAL A 111 -4.84 -4.60 13.93
N THR A 112 -5.87 -5.27 13.43
CA THR A 112 -6.19 -6.67 13.77
C THR A 112 -6.59 -7.42 12.50
N ALA A 113 -6.33 -8.73 12.49
CA ALA A 113 -6.59 -9.64 11.37
C ALA A 113 -8.04 -10.11 11.31
#